data_AF-A0A0A0D0U8-F1
#
_entry.id   AF-A0A0A0D0U8-F1
#
_cell.length_a   1.000
_cell.length_b   1.000
_cell.length_c   1.000
_cell.angle_alpha   90.00
_cell.angle_beta   90.00
_cell.angle_gamma   90.00
#
_symmetry.space_group_name_H-M   'P 1'
#
loop_
_entity.id
_entity.type
_entity.pdbx_description
1 polymer ?
#
loop_
_entity_poly.entity_id
_entity_poly.type
_entity_poly.pdbx_seq_one_letter_code
_entity_poly.pdbx_strand_id
1 'polypeptide(L)'
;MYNAARLAGRELRGGLKGFRIFLACLALGVGAIAAVQSVADGIRSSIAEDGQAILGGDVELHRLYQPATAAERARFEAAGRVSEVVETRGMARSPRDEATTLVELKAVDGAYPLYGKMELEGGGDLRAALAPRDGVWGAVADPEVAARLGLS
;
A
#
# COMPACT_ATOMS: atom_id res chain seq x y z
N MET A 1 48.52 -22.07 -15.71
CA MET A 1 47.56 -20.94 -15.63
C MET A 1 47.84 -19.94 -14.50
N TYR A 2 48.51 -20.30 -13.40
CA TYR A 2 48.78 -19.40 -12.25
C TYR A 2 49.75 -18.21 -12.55
N ASN A 3 50.66 -18.37 -13.53
CA ASN A 3 51.68 -17.36 -13.82
C ASN A 3 51.15 -16.14 -14.59
N ALA A 4 50.11 -16.29 -15.43
CA ALA A 4 49.54 -15.21 -16.22
C ALA A 4 48.80 -14.18 -15.34
N ALA A 5 48.02 -14.65 -14.36
CA ALA A 5 47.32 -13.79 -13.40
C ALA A 5 48.31 -12.98 -12.53
N ARG A 6 49.44 -13.58 -12.15
CA ARG A 6 50.47 -12.91 -11.34
C ARG A 6 51.23 -11.84 -12.14
N LEU A 7 51.48 -12.08 -13.42
CA LEU A 7 52.12 -11.11 -14.32
C LEU A 7 51.17 -9.94 -14.60
N ALA A 8 49.91 -10.23 -14.93
CA ALA A 8 48.87 -9.23 -15.16
C ALA A 8 48.63 -8.33 -13.93
N GLY A 9 48.61 -8.89 -12.72
CA GLY A 9 48.49 -8.12 -11.48
C GLY A 9 49.67 -7.21 -11.16
N ARG A 10 50.88 -7.54 -11.64
CA ARG A 10 52.09 -6.69 -11.51
C ARG A 10 52.09 -5.53 -12.50
N GLU A 11 51.74 -5.79 -13.75
CA GLU A 11 51.59 -4.78 -14.82
C GLU A 11 50.50 -3.75 -14.46
N LEU A 12 49.35 -4.22 -13.96
CA LEU A 12 48.26 -3.35 -13.49
C LEU A 12 48.73 -2.38 -12.39
N ARG A 13 49.57 -2.83 -11.44
CA ARG A 13 50.09 -1.96 -10.35
C ARG A 13 50.92 -0.77 -10.85
N GLY A 14 51.54 -0.86 -12.03
CA GLY A 14 52.30 0.25 -12.64
C GLY A 14 51.40 1.34 -13.25
N GLY A 15 50.27 0.97 -13.86
CA GLY A 15 49.34 1.89 -14.55
C GLY A 15 48.13 2.35 -13.71
N LEU A 16 47.84 1.68 -12.60
CA LEU A 16 46.64 1.90 -11.77
C LEU A 16 46.51 3.31 -11.19
N LYS A 17 47.60 4.09 -11.02
CA LYS A 17 47.52 5.47 -10.48
C LYS A 17 46.72 6.42 -11.39
N GLY A 18 46.85 6.29 -12.71
CA GLY A 18 46.09 7.10 -13.68
C GLY A 18 44.66 6.59 -13.90
N PHE A 19 44.43 5.29 -13.66
CA PHE A 19 43.15 4.63 -13.94
C PHE A 19 42.13 4.71 -12.79
N ARG A 20 42.52 5.27 -11.63
CA ARG A 20 41.66 5.33 -10.42
C ARG A 20 40.34 6.06 -10.66
N ILE A 21 40.37 7.15 -11.41
CA ILE A 21 39.16 7.96 -11.71
C ILE A 21 38.20 7.15 -12.58
N PHE A 22 38.70 6.48 -13.62
CA PHE A 22 37.88 5.61 -14.47
C PHE A 22 37.26 4.46 -13.66
N LEU A 23 38.05 3.79 -12.83
CA LEU A 23 37.57 2.68 -12.00
C LEU A 23 36.55 3.16 -10.95
N ALA A 24 36.75 4.35 -10.37
CA ALA A 24 35.80 4.95 -9.45
C ALA A 24 34.47 5.28 -10.14
N CYS A 25 34.50 5.88 -11.34
CA CYS A 25 33.28 6.12 -12.12
C CYS A 25 32.57 4.83 -12.51
N LEU A 26 33.30 3.79 -12.92
CA LEU A 26 32.73 2.49 -13.23
C LEU A 26 32.06 1.87 -12.00
N ALA A 27 32.75 1.88 -10.85
CA ALA A 27 32.22 1.36 -9.60
C ALA A 27 30.99 2.14 -9.14
N LEU A 28 31.00 3.47 -9.29
CA LEU A 28 29.85 4.33 -8.98
C LEU A 28 28.66 4.05 -9.91
N GLY A 29 28.89 3.92 -11.22
CA GLY A 29 27.84 3.63 -12.19
C GLY A 29 27.19 2.27 -11.96
N VAL A 30 28.01 1.22 -11.82
CA VAL A 30 27.51 -0.14 -11.53
C VAL A 30 26.84 -0.19 -10.15
N GLY A 31 27.42 0.48 -9.15
CA GLY A 31 26.87 0.55 -7.80
C GLY A 31 25.51 1.25 -7.76
N ALA A 32 25.33 2.34 -8.51
CA ALA A 32 24.06 3.03 -8.61
C ALA A 32 22.97 2.14 -9.24
N ILE A 33 23.30 1.41 -10.32
CA ILE A 33 22.35 0.48 -10.97
C ILE A 33 21.95 -0.65 -10.00
N ALA A 34 22.92 -1.27 -9.32
CA ALA A 34 22.67 -2.34 -8.37
C ALA A 34 21.82 -1.87 -7.17
N ALA A 35 22.05 -0.65 -6.68
CA ALA A 35 21.25 -0.06 -5.60
C ALA A 35 19.79 0.13 -6.02
N VAL A 36 19.54 0.71 -7.20
CA VAL A 36 18.17 0.90 -7.71
C VAL A 36 17.47 -0.43 -7.90
N GLN A 37 18.15 -1.45 -8.43
CA GLN A 37 17.59 -2.80 -8.57
C GLN A 37 17.24 -3.41 -7.21
N SER A 38 18.14 -3.32 -6.23
CA SER A 38 17.90 -3.86 -4.88
C SER A 38 16.68 -3.20 -4.22
N VAL A 39 16.53 -1.88 -4.37
CA VAL A 39 15.36 -1.15 -3.86
C VAL A 39 14.09 -1.58 -4.59
N ALA A 40 14.12 -1.66 -5.91
CA ALA A 40 12.96 -2.04 -6.71
C ALA A 40 12.50 -3.48 -6.40
N ASP A 41 13.44 -4.39 -6.17
CA ASP A 41 13.14 -5.77 -5.82
C ASP A 41 12.62 -5.90 -4.40
N GLY A 42 13.17 -5.12 -3.45
CA GLY A 42 12.61 -5.02 -2.10
C GLY A 42 11.16 -4.50 -2.09
N ILE A 43 10.85 -3.49 -2.91
CA ILE A 43 9.47 -3.00 -3.05
C ILE A 43 8.57 -4.10 -3.62
N ARG A 44 9.02 -4.81 -4.67
CA ARG A 44 8.26 -5.90 -5.27
C ARG A 44 8.00 -7.05 -4.30
N SER A 45 9.01 -7.44 -3.50
CA SER A 45 8.84 -8.51 -2.52
C SER A 45 7.87 -8.09 -1.42
N SER A 46 7.97 -6.86 -0.91
CA SER A 46 7.04 -6.36 0.10
C SER A 46 5.60 -6.29 -0.42
N ILE A 47 5.39 -5.81 -1.65
CA ILE A 47 4.04 -5.83 -2.26
C ILE A 47 3.53 -7.27 -2.45
N ALA A 48 4.39 -8.22 -2.79
CA ALA A 48 3.99 -9.61 -2.96
C ALA A 48 3.65 -10.29 -1.61
N GLU A 49 4.40 -9.97 -0.55
CA GLU A 49 4.18 -10.49 0.81
C GLU A 49 2.92 -9.88 1.45
N ASP A 50 2.74 -8.56 1.33
CA ASP A 50 1.59 -7.83 1.89
C ASP A 50 0.42 -7.68 0.91
N GLY A 51 0.50 -8.33 -0.26
CA GLY A 51 -0.44 -8.14 -1.37
C GLY A 51 -1.88 -8.46 -0.99
N GLN A 52 -2.12 -9.49 -0.19
CA GLN A 52 -3.45 -9.85 0.30
C GLN A 52 -4.02 -8.79 1.26
N ALA A 53 -3.17 -8.17 2.09
CA ALA A 53 -3.59 -7.10 3.00
C ALA A 53 -3.87 -5.79 2.24
N ILE A 54 -3.02 -5.47 1.25
CA ILE A 54 -3.21 -4.30 0.36
C ILE A 54 -4.49 -4.45 -0.47
N LEU A 55 -4.72 -5.64 -1.04
CA LEU A 55 -5.91 -5.95 -1.84
C LEU A 55 -7.17 -6.11 -0.98
N GLY A 56 -7.01 -6.42 0.32
CA GLY A 56 -8.12 -6.73 1.22
C GLY A 56 -8.77 -8.09 0.98
N GLY A 57 -8.11 -8.99 0.24
CA GLY A 57 -8.63 -10.29 -0.19
C GLY A 57 -7.64 -11.06 -1.06
N ASP A 58 -8.01 -12.28 -1.47
CA ASP A 58 -7.26 -13.06 -2.47
C ASP A 58 -7.59 -12.62 -3.91
N VAL A 59 -8.84 -12.18 -4.12
CA VAL A 59 -9.38 -11.73 -5.40
C VAL A 59 -10.27 -10.54 -5.14
N GLU A 60 -10.01 -9.43 -5.82
CA GLU A 60 -10.87 -8.25 -5.83
C GLU A 60 -11.63 -8.18 -7.15
N LEU A 61 -12.94 -7.97 -7.06
CA LEU A 61 -13.80 -7.75 -8.22
C LEU A 61 -14.42 -6.36 -8.10
N HIS A 62 -13.95 -5.44 -8.94
CA HIS A 62 -14.41 -4.06 -8.92
C HIS A 62 -15.40 -3.80 -10.06
N ARG A 63 -16.53 -3.15 -9.73
CA ARG A 63 -17.49 -2.62 -10.70
C ARG A 63 -17.73 -1.14 -10.46
N LEU A 64 -17.66 -0.38 -11.55
CA LEU A 64 -17.97 1.04 -11.53
C LEU A 64 -19.50 1.26 -11.57
N TYR A 65 -19.99 2.05 -10.62
CA TYR A 65 -21.36 2.58 -10.58
C TYR A 65 -22.50 1.55 -10.48
N GLN A 66 -22.20 0.27 -10.23
CA GLN A 66 -23.20 -0.79 -10.08
C GLN A 66 -22.78 -1.82 -9.04
N PRO A 67 -23.67 -2.22 -8.12
CA PRO A 67 -23.42 -3.34 -7.22
C PRO A 67 -23.39 -4.66 -7.99
N ALA A 68 -22.82 -5.69 -7.37
CA ALA A 68 -22.90 -7.05 -7.89
C ALA A 68 -24.37 -7.52 -7.93
N THR A 69 -24.76 -8.23 -8.97
CA THR A 69 -26.11 -8.82 -9.02
C THR A 69 -26.22 -9.94 -7.98
N ALA A 70 -27.43 -10.24 -7.51
CA ALA A 70 -27.65 -11.31 -6.54
C ALA A 70 -27.14 -12.68 -7.03
N ALA A 71 -27.22 -12.94 -8.34
CA ALA A 71 -26.72 -14.17 -8.94
C ALA A 71 -25.17 -14.24 -8.94
N GLU A 72 -24.50 -13.12 -9.20
CA GLU A 72 -23.03 -13.04 -9.11
C GLU A 72 -22.57 -13.17 -7.65
N ARG A 73 -23.22 -12.45 -6.74
CA ARG A 73 -22.94 -12.51 -5.29
C ARG A 73 -23.06 -13.94 -4.75
N ALA A 74 -24.13 -14.65 -5.10
CA ALA A 74 -24.31 -16.04 -4.71
C ALA A 74 -23.23 -16.98 -5.28
N ARG A 75 -22.72 -16.71 -6.48
CA ARG A 75 -21.59 -17.49 -7.05
C ARG A 75 -20.29 -17.23 -6.29
N PHE A 76 -20.03 -15.99 -5.90
CA PHE A 76 -18.85 -15.64 -5.11
C PHE A 76 -18.91 -16.25 -3.71
N GLU A 77 -20.06 -16.17 -3.04
CA GLU A 77 -20.30 -16.79 -1.74
C GLU A 77 -20.18 -18.32 -1.78
N ALA A 78 -20.53 -18.94 -2.91
CA ALA A 78 -20.31 -20.37 -3.12
C ALA A 78 -18.83 -20.74 -3.32
N ALA A 79 -18.01 -19.80 -3.81
CA ALA A 79 -16.58 -20.02 -4.04
C ALA A 79 -15.72 -19.72 -2.79
N GLY A 80 -16.21 -18.92 -1.84
CA GLY A 80 -15.47 -18.60 -0.63
C GLY A 80 -16.11 -17.49 0.22
N ARG A 81 -15.31 -16.95 1.16
CA ARG A 81 -15.73 -15.82 1.99
C ARG A 81 -15.69 -14.54 1.16
N VAL A 82 -16.81 -13.82 1.13
CA VAL A 82 -16.95 -12.56 0.40
C VAL A 82 -17.11 -11.43 1.40
N SER A 83 -16.43 -10.31 1.14
CA SER A 83 -16.72 -9.03 1.77
C SER A 83 -17.04 -8.03 0.67
N GLU A 84 -18.13 -7.29 0.87
CA GLU A 84 -18.57 -6.23 -0.02
C GLU A 84 -18.21 -4.87 0.56
N VAL A 85 -17.64 -4.03 -0.30
CA VAL A 85 -17.29 -2.65 0.01
C VAL A 85 -17.87 -1.77 -1.06
N VAL A 86 -18.43 -0.63 -0.66
CA VAL A 86 -18.91 0.40 -1.58
C VAL A 86 -18.15 1.68 -1.30
N GLU A 87 -17.51 2.21 -2.35
CA GLU A 87 -16.72 3.44 -2.28
C GLU A 87 -17.39 4.54 -3.10
N THR A 88 -17.45 5.74 -2.52
CA THR A 88 -17.96 6.93 -3.19
C THR A 88 -17.20 8.16 -2.77
N ARG A 89 -17.08 9.15 -3.65
CA ARG A 89 -16.40 10.41 -3.35
C ARG A 89 -17.41 11.50 -3.05
N GLY A 90 -17.13 12.27 -2.00
CA GLY A 90 -18.02 13.34 -1.54
C GLY A 90 -17.24 14.48 -0.88
N MET A 91 -17.92 15.61 -0.68
CA MET A 91 -17.36 16.72 0.08
C MET A 91 -17.81 16.58 1.54
N ALA A 92 -16.85 16.40 2.45
CA ALA A 92 -17.11 16.52 3.88
C ALA A 92 -16.96 17.99 4.29
N ARG A 93 -17.88 18.44 5.16
CA ARG A 93 -17.85 19.78 5.75
C ARG A 93 -17.81 19.66 7.26
N SER A 94 -16.96 20.45 7.91
CA SER A 94 -16.94 20.53 9.36
C SER A 94 -18.21 21.23 9.88
N PRO A 95 -18.84 20.73 10.95
CA PRO A 95 -19.96 21.42 11.58
C PRO A 95 -19.52 22.60 12.47
N ARG A 96 -18.23 22.66 12.83
CA ARG A 96 -17.68 23.71 13.70
C ARG A 96 -17.20 24.91 12.88
N ASP A 97 -16.47 24.62 11.81
CA ASP A 97 -15.85 25.62 10.93
C ASP A 97 -16.31 25.38 9.49
N GLU A 98 -16.28 26.40 8.63
CA GLU A 98 -16.65 26.24 7.20
C GLU A 98 -15.63 25.38 6.39
N ALA A 99 -14.69 24.74 7.07
CA ALA A 99 -13.71 23.82 6.49
C ALA A 99 -14.42 22.72 5.70
N THR A 100 -14.04 22.58 4.43
CA THR A 100 -14.60 21.59 3.53
C THR A 100 -13.44 20.86 2.83
N THR A 101 -13.52 19.53 2.73
CA THR A 101 -12.49 18.72 2.08
C THR A 101 -13.13 17.59 1.28
N LEU A 102 -12.48 17.19 0.18
CA LEU A 102 -12.89 16.04 -0.59
C LEU A 102 -12.49 14.78 0.17
N VAL A 103 -13.44 13.87 0.38
CA VAL A 103 -13.24 12.60 1.07
C VAL A 103 -13.74 11.46 0.21
N GLU A 104 -13.16 10.29 0.42
CA GLU A 104 -13.68 9.02 -0.07
C GLU A 104 -14.40 8.33 1.08
N LEU A 105 -15.69 8.07 0.90
CA LEU A 105 -16.50 7.33 1.85
C LEU A 105 -16.47 5.86 1.47
N LYS A 106 -16.05 5.01 2.41
CA LYS A 106 -16.00 3.57 2.27
C LYS A 106 -17.04 2.95 3.20
N ALA A 107 -18.10 2.41 2.63
CA ALA A 107 -19.06 1.58 3.35
C ALA A 107 -18.57 0.13 3.31
N VAL A 108 -18.49 -0.50 4.48
CA VAL A 108 -17.98 -1.86 4.65
C VAL A 108 -19.06 -2.76 5.23
N ASP A 109 -19.06 -4.03 4.83
CA ASP A 109 -19.94 -5.03 5.39
C ASP A 109 -19.40 -5.65 6.69
N GLY A 110 -20.09 -6.66 7.20
CA GLY A 110 -19.65 -7.38 8.40
C GLY A 110 -18.41 -8.23 8.18
N ALA A 111 -18.14 -8.72 6.96
CA ALA A 111 -16.99 -9.58 6.71
C ALA A 111 -15.68 -8.79 6.63
N TYR A 112 -15.74 -7.47 6.53
CA TYR A 112 -14.58 -6.59 6.53
C TYR A 112 -13.91 -6.48 7.92
N PRO A 113 -12.56 -6.49 7.99
CA PRO A 113 -11.63 -6.85 6.92
C PRO A 113 -11.47 -8.37 6.77
N LEU A 114 -11.26 -8.87 5.55
CA LEU A 114 -11.02 -10.31 5.32
C LEU A 114 -9.63 -10.75 5.80
N TYR A 115 -8.65 -9.85 5.69
CA TYR A 115 -7.26 -10.03 6.10
C TYR A 115 -6.83 -8.90 7.04
N GLY A 116 -6.02 -9.22 8.05
CA GLY A 116 -5.57 -8.25 9.04
C GLY A 116 -6.67 -7.83 10.02
N LYS A 117 -6.49 -6.66 10.63
CA LYS A 117 -7.43 -6.05 11.58
C LYS A 117 -7.44 -4.54 11.37
N MET A 118 -8.62 -3.93 11.41
CA MET A 118 -8.76 -2.49 11.47
C MET A 118 -8.54 -2.04 12.92
N GLU A 119 -7.52 -1.25 13.17
CA GLU A 119 -7.25 -0.67 14.49
C GLU A 119 -7.76 0.78 14.53
N LEU A 120 -8.39 1.13 15.65
CA LEU A 120 -8.82 2.50 15.93
C LEU A 120 -7.89 3.10 16.98
N GLU A 121 -7.52 4.37 16.82
CA GLU A 121 -6.58 5.05 17.74
C GLU A 121 -7.08 5.04 19.20
N GLY A 122 -8.39 5.18 19.41
CA GLY A 122 -9.03 5.06 20.73
C GLY A 122 -9.29 3.62 21.20
N GLY A 123 -8.86 2.63 20.42
CA GLY A 123 -9.24 1.22 20.59
C GLY A 123 -10.73 0.96 20.34
N GLY A 124 -11.14 -0.28 20.54
CA GLY A 124 -12.53 -0.72 20.37
C GLY A 124 -12.80 -1.43 19.05
N ASP A 125 -14.06 -1.82 18.87
CA ASP A 125 -14.52 -2.59 17.71
C ASP A 125 -15.07 -1.69 16.61
N LEU A 126 -14.64 -1.91 15.36
CA LEU A 126 -15.08 -1.14 14.20
C LEU A 126 -16.60 -1.18 14.03
N ARG A 127 -17.23 -2.35 14.23
CA ARG A 127 -18.68 -2.46 14.05
C ARG A 127 -19.43 -1.67 15.12
N ALA A 128 -18.94 -1.66 16.35
CA ALA A 128 -19.50 -0.83 17.41
C ALA A 128 -19.33 0.68 17.15
N ALA A 129 -18.24 1.08 16.48
CA ALA A 129 -18.02 2.46 16.08
C ALA A 129 -18.93 2.89 14.92
N LEU A 130 -19.22 1.99 13.98
CA LEU A 130 -20.10 2.24 12.83
C LEU A 130 -21.59 2.06 13.16
N ALA A 131 -21.93 1.37 14.25
CA ALA A 131 -23.31 1.10 14.63
C ALA A 131 -24.16 2.39 14.73
N PRO A 132 -25.44 2.34 14.32
CA PRO A 132 -26.29 3.52 14.32
C PRO A 132 -26.56 4.01 15.75
N ARG A 133 -26.43 5.32 15.95
CA ARG A 133 -26.77 6.03 17.19
C ARG A 133 -27.76 7.13 16.86
N ASP A 134 -28.88 7.17 17.56
CA ASP A 134 -29.95 8.14 17.34
C ASP A 134 -30.44 8.19 15.87
N GLY A 135 -30.45 7.04 15.19
CA GLY A 135 -30.88 6.91 13.79
C GLY A 135 -29.86 7.33 12.74
N VAL A 136 -28.64 7.73 13.14
CA VAL A 136 -27.54 8.09 12.25
C VAL A 136 -26.44 7.05 12.35
N TRP A 137 -25.92 6.59 11.20
CA TRP A 137 -24.78 5.67 11.17
C TRP A 137 -23.52 6.33 11.73
N GLY A 138 -22.78 5.57 12.53
CA GLY A 138 -21.46 6.01 12.98
C GLY A 138 -20.47 6.06 11.82
N ALA A 139 -19.42 6.84 11.98
CA ALA A 139 -18.34 6.95 11.01
C ALA A 139 -16.99 6.97 11.73
N VAL A 140 -15.99 6.38 11.08
CA VAL A 140 -14.58 6.51 11.45
C VAL A 140 -13.88 7.29 10.34
N ALA A 141 -12.96 8.18 10.73
CA ALA A 141 -12.23 9.02 9.80
C ALA A 141 -10.74 8.74 9.92
N ASP A 142 -10.04 8.81 8.80
CA ASP A 142 -8.59 8.85 8.79
C ASP A 142 -8.10 10.09 9.58
N PRO A 143 -7.01 9.98 10.37
CA PRO A 143 -6.47 11.10 11.14
C PRO A 143 -6.23 12.36 10.30
N GLU A 144 -5.82 12.24 9.04
CA GLU A 144 -5.62 13.39 8.16
C GLU A 144 -6.94 14.09 7.80
N VAL A 145 -8.00 13.32 7.55
CA VAL A 145 -9.34 13.86 7.29
C VAL A 145 -9.88 14.55 8.54
N ALA A 146 -9.72 13.91 9.71
CA ALA A 146 -10.13 14.49 10.99
C ALA A 146 -9.40 15.82 11.26
N ALA A 147 -8.08 15.86 11.06
CA ALA A 147 -7.28 17.07 11.22
C ALA A 147 -7.70 18.19 10.26
N ARG A 148 -7.94 17.88 8.97
CA ARG A 148 -8.41 18.87 7.97
C ARG A 148 -9.79 19.43 8.30
N LEU A 149 -10.63 18.66 8.99
CA LEU A 149 -11.97 19.08 9.40
C LEU A 149 -11.99 19.72 10.81
N GLY A 150 -10.85 19.84 11.49
CA GLY A 150 -10.78 20.38 12.86
C GLY A 150 -11.47 19.50 13.90
N LEU A 151 -11.42 18.18 13.71
CA LEU A 151 -12.07 17.17 14.56
C LEU A 151 -11.11 16.47 15.53
N SER A 152 -9.79 16.61 15.34
CA SER A 152 -8.72 16.11 16.20
C SER A 152 -8.37 17.06 17.33
#